data_AF-A0A923Y357-F1
#
_entry.id   AF-A0A923Y357-F1
#
_cell.length_a   1.000
_cell.length_b   1.000
_cell.length_c   1.000
_cell.angle_alpha   90.00
_cell.angle_beta   90.00
_cell.angle_gamma   90.00
#
_symmetry.space_group_name_H-M   'P 1'
#
loop_
_entity.id
_entity.type
_entity.pdbx_description
1 polymer ?
#
loop_
_entity_poly.entity_id
_entity_poly.type
_entity_poly.pdbx_seq_one_letter_code
_entity_poly.pdbx_strand_id
1 'polypeptide(L)'
;MILYPAEWTAAKEAVFTALARADGGGRRLWTIPWSWRGFPQTEARVALCLSRAKRQPQGVARWLKTWLIRLQYNGARRLFLRNPGAVAVAWNGLGGSRQAFLLAARDAGVATLHAELAPFPGRITLDPVGVNAESSVAPPASRRSDVGQVQGAPTGRYLFCPLQVP
;
A
#
# COMPACT_ATOMS: atom_id res chain seq x y z
N MET A 1 2.49 3.51 15.44
CA MET A 1 1.83 4.63 14.73
C MET A 1 1.67 4.29 13.27
N ILE A 2 0.48 4.49 12.71
CA ILE A 2 0.18 4.21 11.30
C ILE A 2 0.62 5.36 10.40
N LEU A 3 1.38 5.08 9.34
CA LEU A 3 1.77 6.04 8.30
C LEU A 3 1.19 5.62 6.95
N TYR A 4 0.44 6.51 6.31
CA TYR A 4 -0.20 6.21 5.02
C TYR A 4 -0.24 7.43 4.10
N PRO A 5 -0.07 7.25 2.77
CA PRO A 5 -0.32 8.29 1.79
C PRO A 5 -1.82 8.60 1.71
N ALA A 6 -2.13 9.87 1.47
CA ALA A 6 -3.48 10.34 1.19
C ALA A 6 -4.13 9.53 0.07
N GLU A 7 -5.38 9.13 0.30
CA GLU A 7 -6.24 8.50 -0.69
C GLU A 7 -7.28 9.50 -1.21
N TRP A 8 -7.69 9.29 -2.45
CA TRP A 8 -8.59 10.19 -3.17
C TRP A 8 -10.06 9.97 -2.83
N THR A 9 -10.39 8.79 -2.33
CA THR A 9 -11.76 8.40 -2.00
C THR A 9 -11.98 8.45 -0.51
N ALA A 10 -13.03 9.14 -0.06
CA ALA A 10 -13.38 9.25 1.36
C ALA A 10 -13.51 7.90 2.07
N ALA A 11 -14.03 6.88 1.37
CA ALA A 11 -14.17 5.54 1.94
C ALA A 11 -12.81 4.88 2.28
N LYS A 12 -11.81 4.95 1.38
CA LYS A 12 -10.45 4.46 1.69
C LYS A 12 -9.79 5.26 2.82
N GLU A 13 -10.02 6.57 2.85
CA GLU A 13 -9.50 7.40 3.94
C GLU A 13 -10.14 7.09 5.29
N ALA A 14 -11.43 6.74 5.30
CA ALA A 14 -12.10 6.30 6.51
C ALA A 14 -11.47 5.00 7.06
N VAL A 15 -11.06 4.07 6.19
CA VAL A 15 -10.35 2.85 6.60
C VAL A 15 -9.02 3.18 7.28
N PHE A 16 -8.20 4.05 6.68
CA PHE A 16 -6.90 4.42 7.26
C PHE A 16 -7.03 5.25 8.53
N THR A 17 -8.04 6.11 8.60
CA THR A 17 -8.37 6.85 9.83
C THR A 17 -8.80 5.90 10.94
N ALA A 18 -9.61 4.87 10.61
CA ALA A 18 -10.00 3.84 11.58
C ALA A 18 -8.79 3.02 12.06
N LEU A 19 -7.89 2.64 11.15
CA LEU A 19 -6.64 1.95 11.51
C LEU A 19 -5.75 2.80 12.41
N ALA A 20 -5.55 4.07 12.05
CA ALA A 20 -4.78 5.00 12.87
C ALA A 20 -5.37 5.15 14.28
N ARG A 21 -6.71 5.21 14.41
CA ARG A 21 -7.37 5.23 15.72
C ARG A 21 -7.16 3.93 16.50
N ALA A 22 -7.24 2.77 15.83
CA ALA A 22 -7.03 1.47 16.46
C ALA A 22 -5.58 1.29 16.96
N ASP A 23 -4.59 1.84 16.26
CA ASP A 23 -3.17 1.82 16.64
C ASP A 23 -2.80 2.91 17.68
N GLY A 24 -3.78 3.66 18.20
CA GLY A 24 -3.54 4.76 19.15
C GLY A 24 -2.98 6.04 18.53
N GLY A 25 -2.87 6.09 17.20
CA GLY A 25 -2.48 7.28 16.44
C GLY A 25 -1.96 6.96 15.04
N GLY A 26 -2.02 7.96 14.16
CA GLY A 26 -1.43 7.85 12.83
C GLY A 26 -1.23 9.19 12.17
N ARG A 27 -0.39 9.22 11.12
CA ARG A 27 -0.11 10.41 10.33
C ARG A 27 -0.41 10.14 8.87
N ARG A 28 -1.42 10.85 8.38
CA ARG A 28 -1.73 10.97 6.97
C ARG A 28 -0.65 11.81 6.28
N LEU A 29 -0.06 11.27 5.22
CA LEU A 29 0.90 11.97 4.39
C LEU A 29 0.16 12.54 3.19
N TRP A 30 0.19 13.86 2.99
CA TRP A 30 -0.44 14.46 1.81
C TRP A 30 0.13 13.91 0.50
N THR A 31 1.43 13.62 0.47
CA THR A 31 2.11 12.91 -0.62
C THR A 31 3.23 12.03 -0.05
N ILE A 32 3.69 11.07 -0.84
CA ILE A 32 4.88 10.27 -0.48
C ILE A 32 6.10 11.20 -0.54
N PRO A 33 6.92 11.29 0.53
CA PRO A 33 8.09 12.17 0.55
C PRO A 33 9.08 11.85 -0.57
N TRP A 34 9.79 12.87 -1.04
CA TRP A 34 10.77 12.74 -2.11
C TRP A 34 12.19 12.92 -1.60
N SER A 35 13.15 12.24 -2.21
CA SER A 35 14.57 12.50 -1.97
C SER A 35 15.44 12.12 -3.15
N TRP A 36 16.38 13.01 -3.47
CA TRP A 36 17.37 12.84 -4.54
C TRP A 36 18.48 11.86 -4.17
N ARG A 37 18.77 11.68 -2.88
CA ARG A 37 19.83 10.79 -2.42
C ARG A 37 19.36 9.33 -2.56
N GLY A 38 20.06 8.53 -3.35
CA GLY A 38 19.74 7.12 -3.56
C GLY A 38 20.02 6.23 -2.36
N PHE A 39 19.62 4.97 -2.48
CA PHE A 39 20.05 3.82 -1.70
C PHE A 39 20.53 2.72 -2.66
N PRO A 40 21.30 1.72 -2.20
CA PRO A 40 21.73 0.62 -3.07
C PRO A 40 20.57 -0.12 -3.74
N GLN A 41 19.42 -0.25 -3.07
CA GLN A 41 18.26 -0.99 -3.60
C GLN A 41 17.39 -0.16 -4.56
N THR A 42 17.64 1.14 -4.72
CA THR A 42 16.73 2.08 -5.41
C THR A 42 16.35 1.59 -6.81
N GLU A 43 17.33 1.23 -7.65
CA GLU A 43 17.04 0.83 -9.04
C GLU A 43 16.23 -0.47 -9.11
N ALA A 44 16.57 -1.46 -8.28
CA ALA A 44 15.83 -2.73 -8.22
C ALA A 44 14.37 -2.52 -7.78
N ARG A 45 14.12 -1.65 -6.79
CA ARG A 45 12.76 -1.36 -6.32
C ARG A 45 11.95 -0.56 -7.33
N VAL A 46 12.58 0.39 -8.03
CA VAL A 46 11.92 1.15 -9.11
C VAL A 46 11.49 0.22 -10.25
N ALA A 47 12.37 -0.69 -10.68
CA ALA A 47 12.06 -1.67 -11.72
C ALA A 47 10.87 -2.56 -11.33
N LEU A 48 10.84 -3.05 -10.09
CA LEU A 48 9.72 -3.84 -9.54
C LEU A 48 8.40 -3.03 -9.55
N CYS A 49 8.44 -1.76 -9.17
CA CYS A 49 7.24 -0.91 -9.15
C CYS A 49 6.67 -0.67 -10.55
N LEU A 50 7.53 -0.62 -11.57
CA LEU A 50 7.14 -0.41 -12.96
C LEU A 50 6.64 -1.69 -13.63
N SER A 51 7.23 -2.85 -13.33
CA SER A 51 6.82 -4.12 -13.93
C SER A 51 5.38 -4.49 -13.60
N ARG A 52 4.89 -4.09 -12.43
CA ARG A 52 3.50 -4.35 -11.98
C ARG A 52 2.47 -3.31 -12.42
N ALA A 53 2.86 -2.31 -13.21
CA ALA A 53 1.92 -1.34 -13.74
C ALA A 53 0.97 -2.01 -14.75
N LYS A 54 -0.34 -1.97 -14.48
CA LYS A 54 -1.39 -2.49 -15.39
C LYS A 54 -1.25 -1.98 -16.82
N ARG A 55 -0.86 -0.71 -16.98
CA ARG A 55 -0.50 -0.10 -18.27
C ARG A 55 0.96 0.33 -18.20
N GLN A 56 1.77 -0.24 -19.08
CA GLN A 56 3.19 0.10 -19.20
C GLN A 56 3.34 1.47 -19.86
N PRO A 57 3.88 2.48 -19.16
CA PRO A 57 4.16 3.76 -19.79
C PRO A 57 5.32 3.59 -20.79
N GLN A 58 5.32 4.42 -21.83
CA GLN A 58 6.35 4.42 -22.89
C GLN A 58 7.02 5.80 -22.99
N GLY A 59 8.21 5.85 -23.59
CA GLY A 59 8.95 7.08 -23.85
C GLY A 59 9.11 8.00 -22.63
N VAL A 60 8.82 9.29 -22.82
CA VAL A 60 8.93 10.34 -21.79
C VAL A 60 8.07 10.03 -20.57
N ALA A 61 6.86 9.49 -20.76
CA ALA A 61 5.97 9.14 -19.64
C ALA A 61 6.58 8.04 -18.76
N ARG A 62 7.29 7.07 -19.37
CA ARG A 62 8.03 6.06 -18.61
C ARG A 62 9.15 6.71 -17.82
N TRP A 63 9.95 7.56 -18.47
CA TRP A 63 11.07 8.25 -17.84
C TRP A 63 10.62 9.10 -16.63
N LEU A 64 9.57 9.91 -16.79
CA LEU A 64 8.98 10.71 -15.70
C LEU A 64 8.48 9.84 -14.56
N LYS A 65 7.77 8.74 -14.87
CA LYS A 65 7.26 7.82 -13.85
C LYS A 65 8.39 7.12 -13.10
N THR A 66 9.44 6.68 -13.80
CA THR A 66 10.65 6.11 -13.20
C THR A 66 11.28 7.10 -12.23
N TRP A 67 11.45 8.36 -12.65
CA TRP A 67 12.00 9.42 -11.81
C TRP A 67 11.16 9.68 -10.56
N LEU A 68 9.84 9.80 -10.72
CA LEU A 68 8.93 10.01 -9.60
C LEU A 68 9.01 8.85 -8.58
N ILE A 69 8.95 7.60 -9.06
CA ILE A 69 9.02 6.40 -8.21
C ILE A 69 10.37 6.34 -7.48
N ARG A 70 11.47 6.68 -8.17
CA ARG A 70 12.81 6.75 -7.57
C ARG A 70 12.84 7.73 -6.40
N LEU A 71 12.37 8.96 -6.62
CA LEU A 71 12.34 10.00 -5.60
C LEU A 71 11.46 9.59 -4.42
N GLN A 72 10.28 9.03 -4.69
CA GLN A 72 9.33 8.57 -3.69
C GLN A 72 9.86 7.42 -2.85
N TYR A 73 10.47 6.41 -3.46
CA TYR A 73 11.10 5.30 -2.74
C TYR A 73 12.18 5.83 -1.79
N ASN A 74 13.08 6.68 -2.29
CA ASN A 74 14.17 7.24 -1.49
C ASN A 74 13.69 8.14 -0.35
N GLY A 75 12.65 8.95 -0.58
CA GLY A 75 12.08 9.80 0.45
C GLY A 75 11.31 9.00 1.51
N ALA A 76 10.49 8.05 1.09
CA ALA A 76 9.80 7.12 1.98
C ALA A 76 10.80 6.29 2.82
N ARG A 77 11.90 5.82 2.22
CA ARG A 77 12.90 5.03 2.94
C ARG A 77 13.50 5.83 4.09
N ARG A 78 13.82 7.11 3.86
CA ARG A 78 14.29 8.02 4.91
C ARG A 78 13.23 8.36 5.95
N LEU A 79 11.96 8.46 5.54
CA LEU A 79 10.85 8.62 6.49
C LEU A 79 10.84 7.43 7.46
N PHE A 80 10.89 6.21 6.95
CA PHE A 80 10.79 5.01 7.78
C PHE A 80 12.03 4.72 8.61
N LEU A 81 13.23 5.02 8.11
CA LEU A 81 14.45 4.98 8.93
C LEU A 81 14.39 5.92 10.15
N ARG A 82 13.61 7.01 10.07
CA ARG A 82 13.37 7.94 11.20
C ARG A 82 12.20 7.53 12.09
N ASN A 83 11.41 6.54 11.68
CA ASN A 83 10.20 6.10 12.37
C ASN A 83 10.17 4.55 12.44
N PRO A 84 11.13 3.90 13.13
CA PRO A 84 11.27 2.44 13.11
C PRO A 84 10.07 1.69 13.74
N GLY A 85 9.35 2.32 14.67
CA GLY A 85 8.13 1.77 15.29
C GLY A 85 6.82 2.11 14.54
N ALA A 86 6.92 2.63 13.31
CA ALA A 86 5.73 2.89 12.51
C ALA A 86 5.19 1.59 11.88
N VAL A 87 3.99 1.68 11.32
CA VAL A 87 3.45 0.68 10.38
C VAL A 87 3.06 1.41 9.11
N ALA A 88 3.62 0.99 7.98
CA ALA A 88 3.34 1.57 6.68
C ALA A 88 2.09 0.93 6.07
N VAL A 89 1.09 1.73 5.72
CA VAL A 89 -0.16 1.23 5.15
C VAL A 89 -0.42 1.86 3.78
N ALA A 90 -0.85 1.06 2.82
CA ALA A 90 -1.29 1.56 1.51
C ALA A 90 -2.40 0.71 0.91
N TRP A 91 -3.25 1.34 0.08
CA TRP A 91 -4.33 0.63 -0.60
C TRP A 91 -3.79 -0.13 -1.81
N ASN A 92 -4.06 -1.43 -1.87
CA ASN A 92 -3.49 -2.42 -2.78
C ASN A 92 -1.97 -2.56 -2.63
N GLY A 93 -1.21 -1.49 -2.88
CA GLY A 93 0.23 -1.46 -2.67
C GLY A 93 1.04 -2.35 -3.61
N LEU A 94 0.44 -2.98 -4.63
CA LEU A 94 1.14 -3.91 -5.52
C LEU A 94 1.77 -3.25 -6.75
N GLY A 95 1.60 -1.94 -6.98
CA GLY A 95 2.23 -1.27 -8.13
C GLY A 95 2.52 0.21 -7.90
N GLY A 96 3.45 0.75 -8.70
CA GLY A 96 3.76 2.18 -8.77
C GLY A 96 4.17 2.82 -7.44
N SER A 97 3.70 4.04 -7.18
CA SER A 97 4.07 4.85 -6.01
C SER A 97 3.70 4.20 -4.67
N ARG A 98 2.54 3.55 -4.57
CA ARG A 98 2.12 2.87 -3.33
C ARG A 98 3.03 1.68 -3.03
N GLN A 99 3.43 0.93 -4.05
CA GLN A 99 4.39 -0.14 -3.88
C GLN A 99 5.77 0.39 -3.48
N ALA A 100 6.21 1.51 -4.07
CA ALA A 100 7.46 2.16 -3.69
C ALA A 100 7.48 2.56 -2.21
N PHE A 101 6.35 3.06 -1.70
CA PHE A 101 6.17 3.40 -0.28
C PHE A 101 6.29 2.18 0.63
N LEU A 102 5.59 1.07 0.32
CA LEU A 102 5.64 -0.15 1.13
C LEU A 102 6.99 -0.87 1.04
N LEU A 103 7.60 -0.94 -0.14
CA LEU A 103 8.96 -1.49 -0.31
C LEU A 103 9.98 -0.68 0.48
N ALA A 104 9.87 0.65 0.48
CA ALA A 104 10.72 1.51 1.27
C ALA A 104 10.57 1.28 2.78
N ALA A 105 9.35 1.05 3.27
CA ALA A 105 9.10 0.68 4.66
C ALA A 105 9.74 -0.67 5.00
N ARG A 106 9.45 -1.71 4.20
CA ARG A 106 9.99 -3.05 4.40
C ARG A 106 11.51 -3.05 4.42
N ASP A 107 12.15 -2.37 3.46
CA ASP A 107 13.60 -2.30 3.44
C ASP A 107 14.16 -1.49 4.62
N ALA A 108 13.40 -0.55 5.20
CA ALA A 108 13.78 0.14 6.44
C ALA A 108 13.58 -0.72 7.71
N GLY A 109 13.11 -1.95 7.58
CA GLY A 109 12.76 -2.82 8.71
C GLY A 109 11.43 -2.45 9.37
N VAL A 110 10.60 -1.65 8.72
CA VAL A 110 9.30 -1.21 9.22
C VAL A 110 8.19 -2.13 8.73
N ALA A 111 7.27 -2.49 9.62
CA ALA A 111 6.12 -3.33 9.28
C ALA A 111 5.24 -2.69 8.20
N THR A 112 4.71 -3.52 7.30
CA THR A 112 3.86 -3.10 6.19
C THR A 112 2.48 -3.72 6.31
N LEU A 113 1.46 -3.03 5.83
CA LEU A 113 0.10 -3.54 5.72
C LEU A 113 -0.53 -3.11 4.39
N HIS A 114 -0.97 -4.09 3.62
CA HIS A 114 -1.73 -3.88 2.41
C HIS A 114 -3.23 -3.88 2.75
N ALA A 115 -3.94 -2.85 2.32
CA ALA A 115 -5.39 -2.77 2.46
C ALA A 115 -6.08 -2.94 1.10
N GLU A 116 -7.11 -3.75 1.01
CA GLU A 116 -7.91 -3.91 -0.21
C GLU A 116 -9.36 -4.27 0.14
N LEU A 117 -10.26 -4.14 -0.84
CA LEU A 117 -11.57 -4.77 -0.72
C LEU A 117 -11.44 -6.28 -0.50
N ALA A 118 -12.06 -6.76 0.57
CA ALA A 118 -12.20 -8.19 0.77
C ALA A 118 -13.15 -8.80 -0.27
N PRO A 119 -13.10 -10.13 -0.46
CA PRO A 119 -14.09 -10.83 -1.28
C PRO A 119 -15.52 -10.61 -0.77
N PHE A 120 -15.72 -10.58 0.54
CA PHE A 120 -17.05 -10.40 1.11
C PHE A 120 -17.50 -8.93 1.06
N PRO A 121 -18.75 -8.66 0.63
CA PRO A 121 -19.31 -7.31 0.63
C PRO A 121 -19.22 -6.62 2.00
N GLY A 122 -18.88 -5.34 1.99
CA GLY A 122 -18.77 -4.56 3.23
C GLY A 122 -17.53 -4.86 4.09
N ARG A 123 -16.60 -5.69 3.61
CA ARG A 123 -15.38 -6.08 4.35
C ARG A 123 -14.10 -5.57 3.67
N ILE A 124 -13.07 -5.39 4.49
CA ILE A 124 -11.73 -4.98 4.07
C ILE A 124 -10.74 -6.06 4.47
N THR A 125 -9.83 -6.39 3.56
CA THR A 125 -8.66 -7.23 3.84
C THR A 125 -7.51 -6.33 4.26
N LEU A 126 -6.87 -6.70 5.37
CA LEU A 126 -5.58 -6.16 5.79
C LEU A 126 -4.59 -7.32 5.88
N ASP A 127 -3.45 -7.18 5.21
CA ASP A 127 -2.50 -8.28 5.11
C ASP A 127 -1.05 -7.75 5.07
N PRO A 128 -0.15 -8.27 5.92
CA PRO A 128 1.22 -7.80 6.00
C PRO A 128 2.11 -8.22 4.82
N VAL A 129 1.69 -9.25 4.07
CA VAL A 129 2.43 -9.84 2.96
C VAL A 129 2.04 -9.19 1.63
N GLY A 130 0.73 -9.11 1.36
CA GLY A 130 0.19 -8.64 0.08
C GLY A 130 -1.33 -8.82 0.00
N VAL A 131 -1.95 -8.56 -1.16
CA VAL A 131 -3.41 -8.72 -1.34
C VAL A 131 -3.72 -9.47 -2.63
N ASN A 132 -4.94 -9.97 -2.76
CA ASN A 132 -5.40 -10.75 -3.92
C ASN A 132 -4.60 -12.06 -4.03
N ALA A 133 -4.02 -12.36 -5.19
CA ALA A 133 -3.16 -13.53 -5.40
C ALA A 133 -1.85 -13.50 -4.58
N GLU A 134 -1.49 -12.34 -4.01
CA GLU A 134 -0.29 -12.18 -3.17
C GLU A 134 -0.63 -12.10 -1.67
N SER A 135 -1.87 -12.41 -1.31
CA SER A 135 -2.28 -12.46 0.10
C SER A 135 -1.57 -13.61 0.83
N SER A 136 -1.33 -13.42 2.13
CA SER A 136 -0.87 -14.47 3.05
C SER A 136 -1.84 -15.66 3.14
N VAL A 137 -3.09 -15.50 2.70
CA VAL A 137 -4.10 -16.56 2.69
C VAL A 137 -4.48 -16.94 1.28
N ALA A 138 -4.62 -18.26 1.07
CA ALA A 138 -4.99 -18.83 -0.21
C ALA A 138 -6.33 -18.23 -0.72
N PRO A 139 -6.42 -17.86 -2.01
CA PRO A 139 -7.65 -17.32 -2.55
C PRO A 139 -8.79 -18.35 -2.47
N PRO A 140 -10.01 -17.94 -2.13
CA PRO A 140 -11.17 -18.83 -2.21
C PRO A 140 -11.41 -19.26 -3.67
N ALA A 141 -11.98 -20.46 -3.87
CA ALA A 141 -12.29 -20.97 -5.20
C ALA A 141 -13.30 -20.10 -5.99
N SER A 142 -14.12 -19.32 -5.28
CA SER A 142 -15.14 -18.42 -5.85
C SER A 142 -14.54 -17.13 -6.40
N ARG A 143 -15.05 -16.64 -7.53
CA ARG A 143 -14.68 -15.33 -8.10
C ARG A 143 -15.38 -14.20 -7.35
N ARG A 144 -14.84 -12.98 -7.46
CA ARG A 144 -15.41 -11.76 -6.83
C ARG A 144 -16.85 -11.45 -7.26
N SER A 145 -17.18 -11.74 -8.51
CA SER A 145 -18.54 -11.62 -9.06
C SER A 145 -19.53 -12.48 -8.30
N ASP A 146 -19.09 -13.65 -7.85
CA ASP A 146 -19.94 -14.70 -7.31
C ASP A 146 -20.45 -14.34 -5.91
N VAL A 147 -19.78 -13.38 -5.25
CA VAL A 147 -20.11 -12.84 -3.92
C VAL A 147 -20.67 -11.42 -3.98
N GLY A 148 -21.07 -10.94 -5.16
CA GLY A 148 -21.72 -9.63 -5.32
C GLY A 148 -20.80 -8.43 -5.09
N GLN A 149 -19.49 -8.60 -5.27
CA GLN A 149 -18.52 -7.53 -5.03
C GLN A 149 -18.60 -6.45 -6.14
N VAL A 150 -18.93 -5.22 -5.74
CA VAL A 150 -18.91 -4.02 -6.59
C VAL A 150 -17.62 -3.20 -6.38
N GLN A 151 -17.20 -2.40 -7.38
CA GLN A 151 -16.03 -1.54 -7.25
C GLN A 151 -16.28 -0.40 -6.24
N GLY A 152 -15.29 -0.16 -5.35
CA GLY A 152 -15.30 0.95 -4.39
C GLY A 152 -15.22 0.45 -2.95
N ALA A 153 -14.49 1.18 -2.09
CA ALA A 153 -14.45 0.87 -0.65
C ALA A 153 -15.85 1.03 -0.04
N PRO A 154 -16.37 0.06 0.74
CA PRO A 154 -17.70 0.12 1.29
C PRO A 154 -17.85 1.32 2.23
N THR A 155 -19.04 1.92 2.27
CA THR A 155 -19.36 3.02 3.19
C THR A 155 -19.98 2.43 4.46
N GLY A 156 -19.30 2.48 5.61
CA GLY A 156 -19.87 2.02 6.89
C GLY A 156 -18.87 1.50 7.93
N ARG A 157 -19.38 0.72 8.90
CA ARG A 157 -18.59 0.04 9.94
C ARG A 157 -17.88 -1.18 9.33
N TYR A 158 -16.55 -1.17 9.35
CA TYR A 158 -15.75 -2.29 8.88
C TYR A 158 -15.58 -3.33 10.00
N LEU A 159 -15.77 -4.61 9.69
CA LEU A 159 -15.11 -5.65 10.50
C LEU A 159 -13.74 -5.86 9.90
N PHE A 160 -12.71 -5.70 10.73
CA PHE A 160 -11.42 -6.29 10.45
C PHE A 160 -11.58 -7.81 10.55
N CYS A 161 -11.27 -8.50 9.46
CA CYS A 161 -10.95 -9.92 9.52
C CYS A 161 -9.44 -9.98 9.72
N PRO A 162 -8.91 -10.09 10.96
CA PRO A 162 -7.51 -10.35 11.16
C PRO A 162 -7.24 -11.73 10.57
N LEU A 163 -6.57 -11.77 9.42
CA LEU A 163 -5.97 -13.01 8.96
C LEU A 163 -4.75 -13.22 9.84
N GLN A 164 -4.93 -13.99 10.91
CA GLN A 164 -3.83 -14.52 11.70
C GLN A 164 -2.97 -15.36 10.76
N VAL A 165 -1.77 -14.87 10.50
CA VAL A 165 -0.69 -15.69 9.98
C VAL A 165 -0.12 -16.43 11.20
N PRO A 166 0.09 -17.76 11.13
CA PRO A 166 0.66 -18.54 12.24
C PRO A 166 2.05 -18.04 12.66
#